data_AF-A0A9E2GBP4-F1
#
_entry.id   AF-A0A9E2GBP4-F1
#
_cell.length_a   1.000
_cell.length_b   1.000
_cell.length_c   1.000
_cell.angle_alpha   90.00
_cell.angle_beta   90.00
_cell.angle_gamma   90.00
#
_symmetry.space_group_name_H-M   'P 1'
#
loop_
_entity.id
_entity.type
_entity.pdbx_description
1 polymer ?
#
loop_
_entity_poly.entity_id
_entity_poly.type
_entity_poly.pdbx_seq_one_letter_code
_entity_poly.pdbx_strand_id
1 'polypeptide(L)'
;MKKLNYVLSFIFIMATVLVIVGCSTSVSAADDTYVTIEINPSIELVVSPREKVLYANPLNEDGELLLANLNLVGLNLDDAVDQIIAESISLGFIDIDSDETFVTVSTISNNFEIGETIRTRVRESFNDAFMKRAMMGRAEDKVYSQEQIDEAAAYGVTPGFLALVNSVIAVDDSILFDDALLMTQQDLMDILHDAKAANREVAIELREAFFAERQDLFDIYIPQIQDLEAQIAAAVLAEEDTTALQADLDALKVEFEAELAIIRDAFHAQTLELQVGYLYQTQVRRMELGQKVEDFLNQAQSRRDEMQDEIETFQGCRP
;
A
#
# COMPACT_ATOMS: atom_id res chain seq x y z
N MET A 1 -2.25 61.86 -12.28
CA MET A 1 -1.52 60.71 -12.85
C MET A 1 -1.02 59.69 -11.81
N LYS A 2 -0.80 60.05 -10.53
CA LYS A 2 -0.37 59.06 -9.51
C LYS A 2 -1.48 58.11 -8.99
N LYS A 3 -2.75 58.54 -8.99
CA LYS A 3 -3.88 57.71 -8.52
C LYS A 3 -4.27 56.58 -9.48
N LEU A 4 -3.90 56.67 -10.76
CA LEU A 4 -4.21 55.63 -11.76
C LEU A 4 -3.25 54.44 -11.68
N ASN A 5 -1.99 54.69 -11.28
CA ASN A 5 -0.97 53.65 -11.13
C ASN A 5 -1.23 52.73 -9.93
N TYR A 6 -1.86 53.24 -8.85
CA TYR A 6 -2.24 52.40 -7.70
C TYR A 6 -3.45 51.51 -8.01
N VAL A 7 -4.40 51.98 -8.83
CA VAL A 7 -5.57 51.18 -9.23
C VAL A 7 -5.17 50.04 -10.17
N LEU A 8 -4.25 50.29 -11.12
CA LEU A 8 -3.68 49.24 -11.97
C LEU A 8 -2.84 48.23 -11.19
N SER A 9 -2.06 48.67 -10.19
CA SER A 9 -1.27 47.78 -9.34
C SER A 9 -2.15 46.93 -8.41
N PHE A 10 -3.28 47.45 -7.94
CA PHE A 10 -4.20 46.71 -7.07
C PHE A 10 -5.01 45.65 -7.84
N ILE A 11 -5.38 45.95 -9.09
CA ILE A 11 -6.05 44.99 -10.00
C ILE A 11 -5.10 43.84 -10.36
N PHE A 12 -3.80 44.12 -10.57
CA PHE A 12 -2.81 43.09 -10.89
C PHE A 12 -2.50 42.16 -9.71
N ILE A 13 -2.48 42.69 -8.48
CA ILE A 13 -2.27 41.91 -7.25
C ILE A 13 -3.53 41.09 -6.90
N MET A 14 -4.74 41.63 -7.11
CA MET A 14 -5.98 40.90 -6.88
C MET A 14 -6.21 39.79 -7.92
N ALA A 15 -5.79 40.00 -9.17
CA ALA A 15 -5.81 38.97 -10.21
C ALA A 15 -4.78 37.85 -9.97
N THR A 16 -3.61 38.15 -9.39
CA THR A 16 -2.61 37.12 -9.04
C THR A 16 -3.01 36.33 -7.79
N VAL A 17 -3.69 36.95 -6.82
CA VAL A 17 -4.24 36.22 -5.66
C VAL A 17 -5.44 35.34 -6.04
N LEU A 18 -6.28 35.77 -7.00
CA LEU A 18 -7.37 34.93 -7.53
C LEU A 18 -6.89 33.75 -8.38
N VAL A 19 -5.71 33.83 -9.01
CA VAL A 19 -5.10 32.69 -9.73
C VAL A 19 -4.44 31.70 -8.75
N ILE A 20 -3.97 32.13 -7.58
CA ILE A 20 -3.37 31.25 -6.57
C ILE A 20 -4.43 30.58 -5.68
N VAL A 21 -5.62 31.16 -5.54
CA VAL A 21 -6.73 30.57 -4.75
C VAL A 21 -7.71 29.74 -5.61
N GLY A 22 -7.55 29.75 -6.93
CA GLY A 22 -8.42 29.02 -7.88
C GLY A 22 -7.95 27.63 -8.30
N CYS A 23 -6.83 27.13 -7.74
CA CYS A 23 -6.27 25.83 -8.11
C CYS A 23 -6.21 24.85 -6.92
N SER A 24 -7.20 24.91 -6.02
CA SER A 24 -7.63 23.68 -5.38
C SER A 24 -8.48 22.94 -6.40
N THR A 25 -7.85 22.08 -7.20
CA THR A 25 -8.57 21.00 -7.88
C THR A 25 -9.16 20.11 -6.79
N SER A 26 -10.32 20.50 -6.27
CA SER A 26 -11.27 19.54 -5.75
C SER A 26 -11.70 18.73 -6.97
N VAL A 27 -10.89 17.74 -7.33
CA VAL A 27 -11.32 16.64 -8.17
C VAL A 27 -12.54 16.08 -7.45
N SER A 28 -13.70 16.13 -8.09
CA SER A 28 -14.85 15.40 -7.58
C SER A 28 -14.45 13.94 -7.52
N ALA A 29 -14.18 13.44 -6.32
CA ALA A 29 -13.86 12.05 -5.99
C ALA A 29 -15.01 11.06 -6.27
N ALA A 30 -16.02 11.48 -7.05
CA ALA A 30 -17.23 10.72 -7.26
C ALA A 30 -17.00 9.45 -8.09
N ASP A 31 -15.95 9.41 -8.93
CA ASP A 31 -15.69 8.32 -9.88
C ASP A 31 -14.26 7.75 -9.78
N ASP A 32 -13.52 8.06 -8.72
CA ASP A 32 -12.18 7.49 -8.52
C ASP A 32 -12.28 5.98 -8.27
N THR A 33 -11.29 5.25 -8.75
CA THR A 33 -11.24 3.79 -8.68
C THR A 33 -10.07 3.35 -7.83
N TYR A 34 -10.38 2.59 -6.80
CA TYR A 34 -9.40 1.95 -5.95
C TYR A 34 -8.99 0.64 -6.61
N VAL A 35 -7.70 0.47 -6.85
CA VAL A 35 -7.13 -0.70 -7.52
C VAL A 35 -6.20 -1.40 -6.55
N THR A 36 -6.59 -2.56 -6.07
CA THR A 36 -5.74 -3.43 -5.27
C THR A 36 -4.94 -4.35 -6.19
N ILE A 37 -3.63 -4.35 -6.02
CA ILE A 37 -2.67 -5.16 -6.78
C ILE A 37 -1.89 -6.02 -5.79
N GLU A 38 -1.94 -7.34 -5.98
CA GLU A 38 -1.25 -8.33 -5.15
C GLU A 38 -0.26 -9.11 -6.03
N ILE A 39 1.01 -8.75 -5.94
CA ILE A 39 2.14 -9.43 -6.59
C ILE A 39 2.97 -10.19 -5.55
N ASN A 40 2.60 -10.08 -4.27
CA ASN A 40 3.44 -10.39 -3.10
C ASN A 40 4.75 -9.58 -3.17
N PRO A 41 4.65 -8.23 -3.21
CA PRO A 41 3.91 -7.32 -2.31
C PRO A 41 2.44 -6.98 -2.66
N SER A 42 1.68 -6.41 -1.71
CA SER A 42 0.30 -5.94 -1.90
C SER A 42 0.18 -4.42 -1.73
N ILE A 43 -0.35 -3.75 -2.75
CA ILE A 43 -0.50 -2.29 -2.80
C ILE A 43 -1.89 -1.91 -3.32
N GLU A 44 -2.25 -0.67 -3.07
CA GLU A 44 -3.44 -0.02 -3.60
C GLU A 44 -3.08 1.23 -4.37
N LEU A 45 -3.72 1.43 -5.53
CA LEU A 45 -3.66 2.67 -6.28
C LEU A 45 -5.04 3.31 -6.28
N VAL A 46 -5.11 4.60 -6.00
CA VAL A 46 -6.31 5.40 -6.28
C VAL A 46 -6.12 6.00 -7.66
N VAL A 47 -7.00 5.66 -8.60
CA VAL A 47 -6.86 6.00 -10.02
C VAL A 47 -8.07 6.80 -10.46
N SER A 48 -7.82 7.96 -11.06
CA SER A 48 -8.88 8.79 -11.63
C SER A 48 -9.51 8.13 -12.87
N PRO A 49 -10.70 8.56 -13.29
CA PRO A 49 -11.33 8.11 -14.55
C PRO A 49 -10.49 8.31 -15.82
N ARG A 50 -9.43 9.13 -15.76
CA ARG A 50 -8.50 9.39 -16.86
C ARG A 50 -7.23 8.54 -16.78
N GLU A 51 -7.26 7.43 -16.05
CA GLU A 51 -6.13 6.51 -15.87
C GLU A 51 -4.89 7.18 -15.23
N LYS A 52 -5.10 8.24 -14.43
CA LYS A 52 -4.03 8.89 -13.65
C LYS A 52 -4.02 8.39 -12.23
N VAL A 53 -2.84 8.01 -11.74
CA VAL A 53 -2.64 7.65 -10.32
C VAL A 53 -2.71 8.91 -9.48
N LEU A 54 -3.65 8.93 -8.54
CA LEU A 54 -3.85 10.00 -7.57
C LEU A 54 -3.09 9.70 -6.27
N TYR A 55 -3.16 8.46 -5.81
CA TYR A 55 -2.48 7.98 -4.60
C TYR A 55 -1.99 6.55 -4.80
N ALA A 56 -0.96 6.18 -4.02
CA ALA A 56 -0.46 4.81 -3.92
C ALA A 56 -0.25 4.48 -2.44
N ASN A 57 -0.95 3.47 -1.95
CA ASN A 57 -1.00 3.08 -0.56
C ASN A 57 -0.49 1.64 -0.40
N PRO A 58 0.35 1.36 0.58
CA PRO A 58 0.76 -0.01 0.89
C PRO A 58 -0.37 -0.75 1.63
N LEU A 59 -0.64 -2.00 1.23
CA LEU A 59 -1.62 -2.84 1.92
C LEU A 59 -0.96 -3.82 2.90
N ASN A 60 0.30 -4.19 2.66
CA ASN A 60 1.16 -4.97 3.54
C ASN A 60 2.60 -4.37 3.58
N GLU A 61 3.48 -4.92 4.42
CA GLU A 61 4.83 -4.39 4.63
C GLU A 61 5.73 -4.50 3.39
N ASP A 62 5.61 -5.60 2.63
CA ASP A 62 6.30 -5.72 1.35
C ASP A 62 5.83 -4.61 0.37
N GLY A 63 4.56 -4.20 0.46
CA GLY A 63 4.01 -3.05 -0.27
C GLY A 63 4.62 -1.72 0.16
N GLU A 64 4.98 -1.56 1.43
CA GLU A 64 5.70 -0.37 1.90
C GLU A 64 7.10 -0.29 1.29
N LEU A 65 7.79 -1.43 1.22
CA LEU A 65 9.10 -1.56 0.58
C LEU A 65 9.03 -1.26 -0.91
N LEU A 66 8.04 -1.83 -1.59
CA LEU A 66 7.83 -1.59 -3.01
C LEU A 66 7.55 -0.11 -3.32
N LEU A 67 6.65 0.53 -2.57
CA LEU A 67 6.27 1.91 -2.84
C LEU A 67 7.35 2.91 -2.39
N ALA A 68 8.34 2.50 -1.60
CA ALA A 68 9.34 3.39 -1.04
C ALA A 68 10.17 4.14 -2.08
N ASN A 69 10.52 3.46 -3.17
CA ASN A 69 11.35 4.01 -4.25
C ASN A 69 10.52 4.49 -5.46
N LEU A 70 9.20 4.46 -5.34
CA LEU A 70 8.30 4.75 -6.46
C LEU A 70 7.63 6.10 -6.29
N ASN A 71 7.72 6.93 -7.33
CA ASN A 71 6.94 8.16 -7.43
C ASN A 71 5.80 7.97 -8.44
N LEU A 72 4.72 7.33 -7.98
CA LEU A 72 3.61 6.94 -8.84
C LEU A 72 2.57 8.06 -9.04
N VAL A 73 2.49 9.01 -8.12
CA VAL A 73 1.46 10.05 -8.14
C VAL A 73 1.60 10.94 -9.38
N GLY A 74 0.53 11.07 -10.14
CA GLY A 74 0.46 11.83 -11.39
C GLY A 74 0.87 11.05 -12.64
N LEU A 75 1.43 9.85 -12.50
CA LEU A 75 1.74 8.97 -13.63
C LEU A 75 0.47 8.42 -14.30
N ASN A 76 0.60 8.04 -15.57
CA ASN A 76 -0.43 7.18 -16.19
C ASN A 76 -0.35 5.80 -15.56
N LEU A 77 -1.49 5.10 -15.55
CA LEU A 77 -1.61 3.77 -14.99
C LEU A 77 -0.61 2.77 -15.60
N ASP A 78 -0.42 2.80 -16.91
CA ASP A 78 0.53 1.93 -17.62
C ASP A 78 1.98 2.18 -17.17
N ASP A 79 2.38 3.45 -17.08
CA ASP A 79 3.73 3.85 -16.63
C ASP A 79 3.96 3.47 -15.15
N ALA A 80 2.92 3.61 -14.32
CA ALA A 80 2.98 3.23 -12.91
C ALA A 80 3.13 1.71 -12.75
N VAL A 81 2.36 0.91 -13.51
CA VAL A 81 2.47 -0.56 -13.52
C VAL A 81 3.86 -1.00 -13.97
N ASP A 82 4.41 -0.39 -15.01
CA ASP A 82 5.75 -0.71 -15.49
C ASP A 82 6.84 -0.43 -14.44
N GLN A 83 6.72 0.67 -13.68
CA GLN A 83 7.61 0.97 -12.56
C GLN A 83 7.43 0.02 -11.38
N ILE A 84 6.18 -0.33 -11.02
CA ILE A 84 5.89 -1.31 -9.98
C ILE A 84 6.56 -2.65 -10.31
N ILE A 85 6.45 -3.14 -11.54
CA ILE A 85 7.08 -4.41 -11.94
C ILE A 85 8.60 -4.30 -11.87
N ALA A 86 9.18 -3.21 -12.38
CA ALA A 86 10.62 -3.01 -12.37
C ALA A 86 11.18 -2.99 -10.94
N GLU A 87 10.52 -2.29 -10.03
CA GLU A 87 10.93 -2.21 -8.63
C GLU A 87 10.70 -3.54 -7.91
N SER A 88 9.58 -4.23 -8.16
CA SER A 88 9.34 -5.57 -7.61
C SER A 88 10.42 -6.58 -8.02
N ILE A 89 10.92 -6.50 -9.26
CA ILE A 89 12.08 -7.30 -9.71
C ILE A 89 13.34 -6.85 -8.97
N SER A 90 13.60 -5.55 -8.91
CA SER A 90 14.80 -5.00 -8.26
C SER A 90 14.89 -5.35 -6.78
N LEU A 91 13.76 -5.45 -6.09
CA LEU A 91 13.66 -5.84 -4.69
C LEU A 91 13.60 -7.36 -4.49
N GLY A 92 13.55 -8.14 -5.58
CA GLY A 92 13.51 -9.61 -5.54
C GLY A 92 12.15 -10.21 -5.20
N PHE A 93 11.08 -9.42 -5.23
CA PHE A 93 9.70 -9.91 -5.06
C PHE A 93 9.20 -10.67 -6.29
N ILE A 94 9.69 -10.29 -7.47
CA ILE A 94 9.50 -11.03 -8.71
C ILE A 94 10.84 -11.62 -9.12
N ASP A 95 10.90 -12.94 -9.19
CA ASP A 95 12.03 -13.66 -9.74
C ASP A 95 11.81 -13.87 -11.25
N ILE A 96 12.77 -13.39 -12.05
CA ILE A 96 12.75 -13.48 -13.52
C ILE A 96 12.88 -14.94 -13.99
N ASP A 97 13.57 -15.78 -13.21
CA ASP A 97 13.85 -17.18 -13.52
C ASP A 97 12.81 -18.14 -12.92
N SER A 98 11.78 -17.62 -12.25
CA SER A 98 10.68 -18.41 -11.69
C SER A 98 9.83 -19.07 -12.79
N ASP A 99 9.30 -20.25 -12.48
CA ASP A 99 8.41 -21.01 -13.36
C ASP A 99 7.13 -20.23 -13.70
N GLU A 100 6.57 -19.46 -12.76
CA GLU A 100 5.39 -18.62 -12.99
C GLU A 100 5.20 -17.53 -11.90
N THR A 101 4.99 -16.27 -12.30
CA THR A 101 4.61 -15.16 -11.39
C THR A 101 3.12 -14.84 -11.53
N PHE A 102 2.39 -14.79 -10.42
CA PHE A 102 0.96 -14.43 -10.41
C PHE A 102 0.72 -13.05 -9.82
N VAL A 103 -0.11 -12.25 -10.51
CA VAL A 103 -0.58 -10.95 -10.02
C VAL A 103 -2.08 -10.98 -9.93
N THR A 104 -2.61 -10.69 -8.74
CA THR A 104 -4.05 -10.58 -8.54
C THR A 104 -4.46 -9.11 -8.54
N VAL A 105 -5.47 -8.77 -9.34
CA VAL A 105 -5.98 -7.40 -9.45
C VAL A 105 -7.45 -7.36 -9.04
N SER A 106 -7.82 -6.40 -8.20
CA SER A 106 -9.22 -6.09 -7.93
C SER A 106 -9.48 -4.61 -7.91
N THR A 107 -10.71 -4.21 -8.22
CA THR A 107 -11.11 -2.81 -8.21
C THR A 107 -12.35 -2.61 -7.38
N ILE A 108 -12.42 -1.45 -6.72
CA ILE A 108 -13.60 -0.98 -6.02
C ILE A 108 -13.84 0.47 -6.49
N SER A 109 -14.98 0.70 -7.13
CA SER A 109 -15.37 1.98 -7.72
C SER A 109 -16.87 2.22 -7.56
N ASN A 110 -17.24 3.48 -7.39
CA ASN A 110 -18.64 3.92 -7.43
C ASN A 110 -19.27 3.73 -8.82
N ASN A 111 -18.45 3.73 -9.87
CA ASN A 111 -18.88 3.52 -11.24
C ASN A 111 -18.34 2.18 -11.76
N PHE A 112 -19.23 1.20 -11.87
CA PHE A 112 -18.89 -0.15 -12.30
C PHE A 112 -18.19 -0.20 -13.67
N GLU A 113 -18.62 0.60 -14.65
CA GLU A 113 -18.03 0.60 -15.99
C GLU A 113 -16.59 1.15 -15.99
N ILE A 114 -16.34 2.20 -15.20
CA ILE A 114 -15.00 2.77 -15.03
C ILE A 114 -14.11 1.78 -14.25
N GLY A 115 -14.62 1.20 -13.18
CA GLY A 115 -13.90 0.21 -12.38
C GLY A 115 -13.50 -1.04 -13.18
N GLU A 116 -14.37 -1.50 -14.07
CA GLU A 116 -14.11 -2.61 -15.00
C GLU A 116 -13.04 -2.26 -16.04
N THR A 117 -13.13 -1.06 -16.61
CA THR A 117 -12.17 -0.55 -17.59
C THR A 117 -10.78 -0.45 -16.98
N ILE A 118 -10.66 0.15 -15.79
CA ILE A 118 -9.38 0.29 -15.08
C ILE A 118 -8.83 -1.08 -14.66
N ARG A 119 -9.67 -2.01 -14.19
CA ARG A 119 -9.22 -3.37 -13.84
C ARG A 119 -8.65 -4.11 -15.05
N THR A 120 -9.39 -4.08 -16.15
CA THR A 120 -8.96 -4.67 -17.43
C THR A 120 -7.64 -4.06 -17.87
N ARG A 121 -7.52 -2.74 -17.78
CA ARG A 121 -6.31 -2.02 -18.16
C ARG A 121 -5.11 -2.43 -17.32
N VAL A 122 -5.22 -2.47 -15.99
CA VAL A 122 -4.12 -2.92 -15.12
C VAL A 122 -3.71 -4.34 -15.46
N ARG A 123 -4.69 -5.26 -15.59
CA ARG A 123 -4.44 -6.65 -15.95
C ARG A 123 -3.69 -6.76 -17.29
N GLU A 124 -4.10 -6.02 -18.30
CA GLU A 124 -3.44 -6.01 -19.61
C GLU A 124 -2.02 -5.44 -19.52
N SER A 125 -1.83 -4.33 -18.81
CA SER A 125 -0.52 -3.69 -18.65
C SER A 125 0.49 -4.60 -17.93
N PHE A 126 0.07 -5.36 -16.91
CA PHE A 126 0.92 -6.38 -16.30
C PHE A 126 1.29 -7.50 -17.26
N ASN A 127 0.30 -8.06 -17.97
CA ASN A 127 0.54 -9.15 -18.92
C ASN A 127 1.45 -8.71 -20.07
N ASP A 128 1.25 -7.51 -20.61
CA ASP A 128 2.10 -6.92 -21.64
C ASP A 128 3.52 -6.66 -21.13
N ALA A 129 3.65 -6.17 -19.90
CA ALA A 129 4.93 -5.93 -19.25
C ALA A 129 5.73 -7.22 -19.02
N PHE A 130 5.07 -8.31 -18.63
CA PHE A 130 5.68 -9.64 -18.51
C PHE A 130 6.13 -10.17 -19.88
N MET A 131 5.28 -10.06 -20.90
CA MET A 131 5.62 -10.48 -22.27
C MET A 131 6.81 -9.69 -22.85
N LYS A 132 6.85 -8.37 -22.65
CA LYS A 132 7.98 -7.52 -23.09
C LYS A 132 9.30 -7.88 -22.43
N ARG A 133 9.25 -8.34 -21.17
CA ARG A 133 10.41 -8.76 -20.38
C ARG A 133 10.74 -10.25 -20.55
N ALA A 134 10.01 -10.96 -21.42
CA ALA A 134 10.13 -12.40 -21.66
C ALA A 134 9.98 -13.26 -20.38
N MET A 135 9.18 -12.80 -19.42
CA MET A 135 8.92 -13.51 -18.17
C MET A 135 7.66 -14.37 -18.27
N MET A 136 7.67 -15.53 -17.61
CA MET A 136 6.47 -16.34 -17.43
C MET A 136 5.67 -15.79 -16.25
N GLY A 137 4.75 -14.88 -16.53
CA GLY A 137 3.88 -14.29 -15.51
C GLY A 137 2.49 -13.98 -16.05
N ARG A 138 1.51 -13.93 -15.16
CA ARG A 138 0.13 -13.60 -15.50
C ARG A 138 -0.54 -12.75 -14.44
N ALA A 139 -1.23 -11.70 -14.89
CA ALA A 139 -2.21 -10.98 -14.09
C ALA A 139 -3.63 -11.49 -14.35
N GLU A 140 -4.36 -11.74 -13.27
CA GLU A 140 -5.75 -12.20 -13.27
C GLU A 140 -6.61 -11.39 -12.28
N ASP A 141 -7.92 -11.41 -12.50
CA ASP A 141 -8.88 -10.77 -11.60
C ASP A 141 -9.01 -11.56 -10.28
N LYS A 142 -9.16 -10.86 -9.16
CA LYS A 142 -9.38 -11.49 -7.86
C LYS A 142 -10.66 -12.31 -7.87
N VAL A 143 -10.52 -13.61 -7.56
CA VAL A 143 -11.63 -14.53 -7.40
C VAL A 143 -11.99 -14.62 -5.92
N TYR A 144 -13.24 -14.28 -5.60
CA TYR A 144 -13.80 -14.47 -4.26
C TYR A 144 -14.42 -15.86 -4.13
N SER A 145 -14.35 -16.46 -2.95
CA SER A 145 -14.99 -17.75 -2.67
C SER A 145 -16.52 -17.61 -2.71
N GLN A 146 -17.24 -18.72 -2.96
CA GLN A 146 -18.71 -18.69 -2.93
C GLN A 146 -19.26 -18.22 -1.58
N GLU A 147 -18.60 -18.60 -0.48
CA GLU A 147 -18.95 -18.15 0.86
C GLU A 147 -18.84 -16.62 1.00
N GLN A 148 -17.75 -16.02 0.51
CA GLN A 148 -17.58 -14.55 0.54
C GLN A 148 -18.61 -13.83 -0.33
N ILE A 149 -19.00 -14.44 -1.46
CA ILE A 149 -20.05 -13.91 -2.34
C ILE A 149 -21.41 -13.95 -1.65
N ASP A 150 -21.75 -15.09 -1.04
CA ASP A 150 -23.03 -15.29 -0.34
C ASP A 150 -23.14 -14.37 0.89
N GLU A 151 -22.03 -14.20 1.63
CA GLU A 151 -21.95 -13.30 2.78
C GLU A 151 -22.15 -11.84 2.35
N ALA A 152 -21.44 -11.37 1.32
CA ALA A 152 -21.62 -10.01 0.80
C ALA A 152 -23.04 -9.76 0.27
N ALA A 153 -23.61 -10.77 -0.40
CA ALA A 153 -24.99 -10.71 -0.88
C ALA A 153 -26.01 -10.62 0.26
N ALA A 154 -25.75 -11.25 1.41
CA ALA A 154 -26.61 -11.15 2.59
C ALA A 154 -26.72 -9.70 3.13
N TYR A 155 -25.66 -8.91 2.96
CA TYR A 155 -25.61 -7.49 3.32
C TYR A 155 -25.93 -6.55 2.15
N GLY A 156 -26.20 -7.08 0.95
CA GLY A 156 -26.51 -6.28 -0.24
C GLY A 156 -25.32 -5.50 -0.81
N VAL A 157 -24.09 -5.93 -0.53
CA VAL A 157 -22.84 -5.27 -0.95
C VAL A 157 -22.00 -6.19 -1.83
N THR A 158 -20.92 -5.65 -2.42
CA THR A 158 -19.95 -6.45 -3.18
C THR A 158 -18.96 -7.14 -2.24
N PRO A 159 -18.38 -8.30 -2.64
CA PRO A 159 -17.37 -9.00 -1.83
C PRO A 159 -16.16 -8.12 -1.49
N GLY A 160 -15.74 -7.26 -2.41
CA GLY A 160 -14.64 -6.31 -2.17
C GLY A 160 -15.00 -5.24 -1.14
N PHE A 161 -16.23 -4.70 -1.18
CA PHE A 161 -16.69 -3.74 -0.17
C PHE A 161 -16.80 -4.39 1.21
N LEU A 162 -17.34 -5.61 1.30
CA LEU A 162 -17.40 -6.32 2.57
C LEU A 162 -16.00 -6.62 3.13
N ALA A 163 -15.04 -6.99 2.27
CA ALA A 163 -13.65 -7.18 2.67
C ALA A 163 -13.02 -5.88 3.21
N LEU A 164 -13.35 -4.74 2.60
CA LEU A 164 -12.92 -3.42 3.09
C LEU A 164 -13.52 -3.11 4.47
N VAL A 165 -14.83 -3.28 4.64
CA VAL A 165 -15.52 -3.11 5.94
C VAL A 165 -14.86 -3.96 7.03
N ASN A 166 -14.62 -5.24 6.75
CA ASN A 166 -13.93 -6.14 7.67
C ASN A 166 -12.50 -5.69 8.00
N SER A 167 -11.80 -5.07 7.05
CA SER A 167 -10.45 -4.54 7.26
C SER A 167 -10.47 -3.31 8.16
N VAL A 168 -11.46 -2.43 8.02
CA VAL A 168 -11.65 -1.27 8.89
C VAL A 168 -11.91 -1.69 10.33
N ILE A 169 -12.85 -2.62 10.53
CA ILE A 169 -13.22 -3.11 11.86
C ILE A 169 -12.06 -3.85 12.54
N ALA A 170 -11.20 -4.49 11.76
CA ALA A 170 -10.00 -5.14 12.30
C ALA A 170 -8.99 -4.13 12.86
N VAL A 171 -8.99 -2.89 12.35
CA VAL A 171 -8.02 -1.85 12.67
C VAL A 171 -8.56 -0.83 13.68
N ASP A 172 -9.86 -0.52 13.61
CA ASP A 172 -10.60 0.38 14.49
C ASP A 172 -11.81 -0.35 15.12
N ASP A 173 -11.70 -0.65 16.42
CA ASP A 173 -12.73 -1.37 17.18
C ASP A 173 -13.85 -0.46 17.71
N SER A 174 -13.76 0.86 17.47
CA SER A 174 -14.82 1.82 17.82
C SER A 174 -15.94 1.86 16.79
N ILE A 175 -15.68 1.36 15.58
CA ILE A 175 -16.63 1.35 14.47
C ILE A 175 -17.41 0.04 14.49
N LEU A 176 -18.74 0.15 14.58
CA LEU A 176 -19.62 -1.00 14.50
C LEU A 176 -19.73 -1.49 13.06
N PHE A 177 -19.88 -2.80 12.88
CA PHE A 177 -20.03 -3.42 11.56
C PHE A 177 -21.19 -2.82 10.76
N ASP A 178 -22.33 -2.65 11.39
CA ASP A 178 -23.52 -2.06 10.76
C ASP A 178 -23.31 -0.59 10.36
N ASP A 179 -22.54 0.17 11.16
CA ASP A 179 -22.21 1.56 10.85
C ASP A 179 -21.24 1.62 9.67
N ALA A 180 -20.21 0.75 9.65
CA ALA A 180 -19.25 0.66 8.55
C ALA A 180 -19.90 0.30 7.21
N LEU A 181 -20.93 -0.56 7.21
CA LEU A 181 -21.71 -0.87 6.00
C LEU A 181 -22.45 0.35 5.41
N LEU A 182 -22.73 1.36 6.23
CA LEU A 182 -23.41 2.59 5.80
C LEU A 182 -22.44 3.71 5.40
N MET A 183 -21.15 3.55 5.68
CA MET A 183 -20.12 4.50 5.32
C MET A 183 -19.84 4.47 3.81
N THR A 184 -19.34 5.58 3.28
CA THR A 184 -18.84 5.54 1.90
C THR A 184 -17.53 4.77 1.85
N GLN A 185 -17.24 4.20 0.68
CA GLN A 185 -15.96 3.53 0.44
C GLN A 185 -14.76 4.45 0.75
N GLN A 186 -14.88 5.75 0.45
CA GLN A 186 -13.87 6.75 0.76
C GLN A 186 -13.63 6.85 2.26
N ASP A 187 -14.69 7.00 3.05
CA ASP A 187 -14.56 7.16 4.50
C ASP A 187 -13.91 5.93 5.14
N LEU A 188 -14.28 4.72 4.70
CA LEU A 188 -13.67 3.48 5.16
C LEU A 188 -12.17 3.43 4.87
N MET A 189 -11.75 3.89 3.68
CA MET A 189 -10.34 3.95 3.32
C MET A 189 -9.56 5.01 4.09
N ASP A 190 -10.16 6.18 4.32
CA ASP A 190 -9.54 7.25 5.10
C ASP A 190 -9.27 6.77 6.54
N ILE A 191 -10.20 6.05 7.15
CA ILE A 191 -10.01 5.43 8.48
C ILE A 191 -8.85 4.43 8.45
N LEU A 192 -8.83 3.54 7.46
CA LEU A 192 -7.77 2.54 7.33
C LEU A 192 -6.39 3.20 7.18
N HIS A 193 -6.33 4.28 6.39
CA HIS A 193 -5.12 5.07 6.16
C HIS A 193 -4.65 5.75 7.45
N ASP A 194 -5.55 6.45 8.15
CA ASP A 194 -5.22 7.20 9.37
C ASP A 194 -4.77 6.26 10.49
N ALA A 195 -5.41 5.12 10.64
CA ALA A 195 -5.02 4.13 11.63
C ALA A 195 -3.65 3.48 11.32
N LYS A 196 -3.26 3.40 10.05
CA LYS A 196 -1.93 2.95 9.63
C LYS A 196 -0.86 4.06 9.69
N ALA A 197 -1.26 5.33 9.74
CA ALA A 197 -0.33 6.47 9.68
C ALA A 197 0.66 6.54 10.86
N ALA A 198 0.24 6.15 12.08
CA ALA A 198 1.13 6.16 13.25
C ALA A 198 2.26 5.13 13.13
N ASN A 199 1.99 3.97 12.52
CA ASN A 199 3.00 2.94 12.26
C ASN A 199 3.86 3.30 11.05
N ARG A 200 3.29 4.03 10.09
CA ARG A 200 3.99 4.55 8.92
C ARG A 200 5.16 5.46 9.31
N GLU A 201 5.05 6.28 10.35
CA GLU A 201 6.16 7.15 10.79
C GLU A 201 7.37 6.33 11.28
N VAL A 202 7.11 5.31 12.10
CA VAL A 202 8.16 4.39 12.60
C VAL A 202 8.78 3.58 11.46
N ALA A 203 7.96 3.09 10.52
CA ALA A 203 8.44 2.38 9.34
C ALA A 203 9.27 3.30 8.41
N ILE A 204 8.86 4.57 8.26
CA ILE A 204 9.61 5.57 7.49
C ILE A 204 10.98 5.85 8.13
N GLU A 205 11.04 6.02 9.45
CA GLU A 205 12.30 6.29 10.16
C GLU A 205 13.29 5.11 10.03
N LEU A 206 12.81 3.88 10.25
CA LEU A 206 13.60 2.67 10.09
C LEU A 206 14.15 2.53 8.65
N ARG A 207 13.32 2.89 7.67
CA ARG A 207 13.66 2.89 6.25
C ARG A 207 14.68 3.98 5.89
N GLU A 208 14.53 5.19 6.42
CA GLU A 208 15.50 6.27 6.19
C GLU A 208 16.88 5.90 6.76
N ALA A 209 16.91 5.27 7.94
CA ALA A 209 18.15 4.75 8.52
C ALA A 209 18.80 3.68 7.63
N PHE A 210 18.04 2.69 7.16
CA PHE A 210 18.54 1.65 6.25
C PHE A 210 19.13 2.25 4.96
N PHE A 211 18.43 3.20 4.34
CA PHE A 211 18.91 3.81 3.10
C PHE A 211 20.12 4.71 3.31
N ALA A 212 20.21 5.41 4.45
CA ALA A 212 21.40 6.19 4.79
C ALA A 212 22.62 5.27 4.92
N GLU A 213 22.52 4.19 5.69
CA GLU A 213 23.61 3.22 5.86
C GLU A 213 23.99 2.53 4.54
N ARG A 214 22.99 2.14 3.73
CA ARG A 214 23.24 1.58 2.41
C ARG A 214 23.93 2.58 1.49
N GLN A 215 23.51 3.85 1.51
CA GLN A 215 24.13 4.89 0.67
C GLN A 215 25.59 5.12 1.08
N ASP A 216 25.88 5.18 2.38
CA ASP A 216 27.25 5.29 2.88
C ASP A 216 28.12 4.11 2.40
N LEU A 217 27.59 2.89 2.42
CA LEU A 217 28.28 1.71 1.87
C LEU A 217 28.53 1.84 0.37
N PHE A 218 27.53 2.29 -0.40
CA PHE A 218 27.65 2.46 -1.85
C PHE A 218 28.68 3.55 -2.21
N ASP A 219 28.70 4.66 -1.48
CA ASP A 219 29.65 5.75 -1.69
C ASP A 219 31.11 5.30 -1.47
N ILE A 220 31.32 4.25 -0.65
CA ILE A 220 32.61 3.63 -0.42
C ILE A 220 32.96 2.64 -1.54
N TYR A 221 32.10 1.66 -1.82
CA TYR A 221 32.46 0.51 -2.66
C TYR A 221 32.25 0.75 -4.16
N ILE A 222 31.21 1.48 -4.58
CA ILE A 222 30.90 1.67 -6.00
C ILE A 222 32.03 2.39 -6.76
N PRO A 223 32.62 3.48 -6.25
CA PRO A 223 33.74 4.12 -6.95
C PRO A 223 34.95 3.21 -7.12
N GLN A 224 35.24 2.36 -6.12
CA GLN A 224 36.35 1.41 -6.17
C GLN A 224 36.11 0.29 -7.18
N ILE A 225 34.89 -0.25 -7.21
CA ILE A 225 34.46 -1.25 -8.21
C ILE A 225 34.57 -0.67 -9.62
N GLN A 226 34.07 0.55 -9.82
CA GLN A 226 34.13 1.22 -11.12
C GLN A 226 35.56 1.51 -11.58
N ASP A 227 36.44 1.91 -10.66
CA ASP A 227 37.86 2.13 -10.96
C ASP A 227 38.54 0.81 -11.39
N LEU A 228 38.31 -0.28 -10.66
CA LEU A 228 38.83 -1.61 -11.03
C LEU A 228 38.27 -2.09 -12.37
N GLU A 229 36.97 -1.92 -12.62
CA GLU A 229 36.35 -2.26 -13.91
C GLU A 229 36.95 -1.44 -15.07
N ALA A 230 37.22 -0.15 -14.85
CA ALA A 230 37.89 0.70 -15.83
C ALA A 230 39.34 0.28 -16.09
N GLN A 231 40.08 -0.09 -15.03
CA GLN A 231 41.44 -0.62 -15.14
C GLN A 231 41.48 -1.94 -15.92
N ILE A 232 40.56 -2.86 -15.63
CA ILE A 232 40.41 -4.12 -16.37
C ILE A 232 40.09 -3.83 -17.83
N ALA A 233 39.13 -2.96 -18.12
CA ALA A 233 38.78 -2.60 -19.49
C ALA A 233 39.99 -2.02 -20.26
N ALA A 234 40.79 -1.17 -19.62
CA ALA A 234 42.01 -0.62 -20.20
C ALA A 234 43.08 -1.70 -20.46
N ALA A 235 43.30 -2.61 -19.49
CA ALA A 235 44.24 -3.71 -19.62
C ALA A 235 43.84 -4.72 -20.71
N VAL A 236 42.53 -5.01 -20.85
CA VAL A 236 42.00 -5.83 -21.96
C VAL A 236 42.30 -5.19 -23.32
N LEU A 237 42.11 -3.87 -23.44
CA LEU A 237 42.42 -3.14 -24.68
C LEU A 237 43.93 -3.11 -24.99
N ALA A 238 44.77 -3.18 -23.96
CA ALA A 238 46.22 -3.22 -24.08
C ALA A 238 46.78 -4.65 -24.25
N GLU A 239 45.93 -5.68 -24.31
CA GLU A 239 46.31 -7.11 -24.32
C GLU A 239 47.19 -7.52 -23.12
N GLU A 240 46.98 -6.89 -21.96
CA GLU A 240 47.69 -7.18 -20.71
C GLU A 240 46.98 -8.27 -19.88
N ASP A 241 47.71 -8.91 -18.96
CA ASP A 241 47.15 -9.93 -18.05
C ASP A 241 46.26 -9.27 -16.98
N THR A 242 44.98 -9.60 -16.99
CA THR A 242 43.98 -9.06 -16.06
C THR A 242 43.71 -9.93 -14.84
N THR A 243 44.38 -11.09 -14.73
CA THR A 243 44.06 -12.11 -13.72
C THR A 243 44.09 -11.56 -12.29
N ALA A 244 45.08 -10.72 -11.98
CA ALA A 244 45.19 -10.10 -10.65
C ALA A 244 44.08 -9.07 -10.39
N LEU A 245 43.81 -8.17 -11.35
CA LEU A 245 42.75 -7.15 -11.23
C LEU A 245 41.37 -7.79 -11.12
N GLN A 246 41.13 -8.90 -11.83
CA GLN A 246 39.89 -9.66 -11.74
C GLN A 246 39.72 -10.28 -10.36
N ALA A 247 40.79 -10.85 -9.78
CA ALA A 247 40.75 -11.40 -8.43
C ALA A 247 40.50 -10.31 -7.37
N ASP A 248 41.08 -9.12 -7.54
CA ASP A 248 40.85 -7.99 -6.64
C ASP A 248 39.41 -7.46 -6.75
N LEU A 249 38.85 -7.38 -7.97
CA LEU A 249 37.46 -7.00 -8.21
C LEU A 249 36.48 -8.01 -7.59
N ASP A 250 36.74 -9.31 -7.78
CA ASP A 250 35.89 -10.37 -7.24
C ASP A 250 35.92 -10.37 -5.70
N ALA A 251 37.11 -10.20 -5.09
CA ALA A 251 37.25 -10.08 -3.65
C ALA A 251 36.49 -8.85 -3.10
N LEU A 252 36.59 -7.71 -3.78
CA LEU A 252 35.91 -6.48 -3.38
C LEU A 252 34.38 -6.61 -3.49
N LYS A 253 33.87 -7.29 -4.53
CA LYS A 253 32.44 -7.56 -4.69
C LYS A 253 31.91 -8.48 -3.58
N VAL A 254 32.66 -9.52 -3.24
CA VAL A 254 32.30 -10.42 -2.12
C VAL A 254 32.25 -9.67 -0.79
N GLU A 255 33.20 -8.78 -0.53
CA GLU A 255 33.21 -7.95 0.69
C GLU A 255 32.00 -7.00 0.73
N PHE A 256 31.73 -6.32 -0.38
CA PHE A 256 30.57 -5.44 -0.51
C PHE A 256 29.24 -6.18 -0.29
N GLU A 257 29.07 -7.37 -0.89
CA GLU A 257 27.89 -8.20 -0.71
C GLU A 257 27.71 -8.66 0.75
N ALA A 258 28.81 -8.98 1.44
CA ALA A 258 28.77 -9.37 2.85
C ALA A 258 28.33 -8.22 3.76
N GLU A 259 28.87 -7.01 3.55
CA GLU A 259 28.47 -5.82 4.32
C GLU A 259 27.02 -5.42 4.03
N LEU A 260 26.60 -5.50 2.76
CA LEU A 260 25.21 -5.24 2.37
C LEU A 260 24.24 -6.25 3.02
N ALA A 261 24.65 -7.52 3.13
CA ALA A 261 23.84 -8.55 3.80
C ALA A 261 23.62 -8.22 5.29
N ILE A 262 24.63 -7.68 5.98
CA ILE A 262 24.49 -7.26 7.38
C ILE A 262 23.44 -6.15 7.53
N ILE A 263 23.51 -5.12 6.69
CA ILE A 263 22.57 -4.00 6.71
C ILE A 263 21.14 -4.50 6.40
N ARG A 264 21.01 -5.36 5.39
CA ARG A 264 19.72 -5.97 5.02
C ARG A 264 19.14 -6.81 6.15
N ASP A 265 19.94 -7.68 6.76
CA ASP A 265 19.47 -8.59 7.81
C ASP A 265 19.08 -7.80 9.08
N ALA A 266 19.81 -6.72 9.40
CA ALA A 266 19.45 -5.82 10.49
C ALA A 266 18.13 -5.07 10.24
N PHE A 267 17.89 -4.65 9.01
CA PHE A 267 16.61 -4.04 8.61
C PHE A 267 15.46 -5.05 8.70
N HIS A 268 15.64 -6.27 8.17
CA HIS A 268 14.63 -7.32 8.28
C HIS A 268 14.28 -7.67 9.73
N ALA A 269 15.28 -7.75 10.62
CA ALA A 269 15.06 -8.04 12.03
C ALA A 269 14.20 -6.96 12.71
N GLN A 270 14.48 -5.67 12.45
CA GLN A 270 13.74 -4.55 13.03
C GLN A 270 12.32 -4.46 12.47
N THR A 271 12.14 -4.70 11.17
CA THR A 271 10.82 -4.77 10.54
C THR A 271 9.99 -5.93 11.08
N LEU A 272 10.62 -7.10 11.29
CA LEU A 272 9.97 -8.26 11.92
C LEU A 272 9.53 -7.98 13.36
N GLU A 273 10.33 -7.22 14.12
CA GLU A 273 9.96 -6.83 15.49
C GLU A 273 8.75 -5.88 15.50
N LEU A 274 8.72 -4.91 14.59
CA LEU A 274 7.58 -4.01 14.40
C LEU A 274 6.30 -4.79 14.01
N GLN A 275 6.43 -5.73 13.07
CA GLN A 275 5.40 -6.69 12.64
C GLN A 275 4.80 -7.48 13.81
N VAL A 276 5.67 -8.10 14.62
CA VAL A 276 5.26 -8.90 15.78
C VAL A 276 4.58 -8.02 16.82
N GLY A 277 5.09 -6.80 17.03
CA GLY A 277 4.45 -5.80 17.89
C GLY A 277 3.02 -5.49 17.44
N TYR A 278 2.81 -5.29 16.14
CA TYR A 278 1.50 -5.01 15.57
C TYR A 278 0.52 -6.19 15.72
N LEU A 279 0.98 -7.40 15.39
CA LEU A 279 0.17 -8.62 15.54
C LEU A 279 -0.23 -8.82 17.00
N TYR A 280 0.70 -8.58 17.93
CA TYR A 280 0.42 -8.65 19.36
C TYR A 280 -0.63 -7.61 19.78
N GLN A 281 -0.48 -6.35 19.39
CA GLN A 281 -1.47 -5.30 19.70
C GLN A 281 -2.86 -5.62 19.13
N THR A 282 -2.91 -6.15 17.91
CA THR A 282 -4.17 -6.55 17.27
C THR A 282 -4.82 -7.73 18.01
N GLN A 283 -4.01 -8.70 18.44
CA GLN A 283 -4.49 -9.84 19.22
C GLN A 283 -5.02 -9.41 20.59
N VAL A 284 -4.32 -8.50 21.28
CA VAL A 284 -4.77 -7.92 22.54
C VAL A 284 -6.10 -7.19 22.36
N ARG A 285 -6.23 -6.34 21.34
CA ARG A 285 -7.50 -5.65 21.03
C ARG A 285 -8.64 -6.63 20.77
N ARG A 286 -8.42 -7.71 20.01
CA ARG A 286 -9.43 -8.76 19.80
C ARG A 286 -9.85 -9.45 21.10
N MET A 287 -8.91 -9.73 22.01
CA MET A 287 -9.23 -10.33 23.30
C MET A 287 -10.05 -9.38 24.18
N GLU A 288 -9.66 -8.10 24.24
CA GLU A 288 -10.39 -7.08 25.00
C GLU A 288 -11.80 -6.86 24.44
N LEU A 289 -11.96 -6.79 23.11
CA LEU A 289 -13.26 -6.68 22.47
C LEU A 289 -14.12 -7.91 22.77
N GLY A 290 -13.55 -9.12 22.66
CA GLY A 290 -14.23 -10.37 23.00
C GLY A 290 -14.75 -10.36 24.43
N GLN A 291 -13.95 -9.89 25.38
CA GLN A 291 -14.33 -9.78 26.79
C GLN A 291 -15.45 -8.74 26.99
N LYS A 292 -15.36 -7.57 26.35
CA LYS A 292 -16.44 -6.55 26.39
C LYS A 292 -17.76 -7.09 25.83
N VAL A 293 -17.70 -7.87 24.74
CA VAL A 293 -18.88 -8.52 24.15
C VAL A 293 -19.48 -9.54 25.11
N GLU A 294 -18.66 -10.37 25.74
CA GLU A 294 -19.11 -11.36 26.73
C GLU A 294 -19.78 -10.69 27.93
N ASP A 295 -19.17 -9.63 28.47
CA ASP A 295 -19.74 -8.84 29.58
C ASP A 295 -21.08 -8.21 29.20
N PHE A 296 -21.18 -7.66 27.99
CA PHE A 296 -22.43 -7.09 27.47
C PHE A 296 -23.54 -8.14 27.36
N LEU A 297 -23.23 -9.33 26.82
CA LEU A 297 -24.18 -10.44 26.70
C LEU A 297 -24.66 -10.93 28.07
N ASN A 298 -23.74 -11.07 29.03
CA ASN A 298 -24.07 -11.46 30.40
C ASN A 298 -25.00 -10.43 31.07
N GLN A 299 -24.73 -9.13 30.91
CA GLN A 299 -25.61 -8.07 31.40
C GLN A 299 -26.97 -8.07 30.70
N ALA A 300 -27.00 -8.27 29.38
CA ALA A 300 -28.25 -8.32 28.63
C ALA A 300 -29.12 -9.52 29.02
N GLN A 301 -28.50 -10.66 29.35
CA GLN A 301 -29.19 -11.83 29.87
C GLN A 301 -29.75 -11.57 31.27
N SER A 302 -28.94 -11.02 32.19
CA SER A 302 -29.40 -10.65 33.53
C SER A 302 -30.62 -9.71 33.50
N ARG A 303 -30.59 -8.69 32.62
CA ARG A 303 -31.73 -7.78 32.43
C ARG A 303 -32.98 -8.49 31.90
N ARG A 304 -32.80 -9.52 31.06
CA ARG A 304 -33.90 -10.33 30.52
C ARG A 304 -34.55 -11.17 31.62
N ASP A 305 -33.72 -11.81 32.44
CA ASP A 305 -34.16 -12.65 33.54
C ASP A 305 -34.89 -11.82 34.61
N GLU A 306 -34.33 -10.66 35.00
CA GLU A 306 -34.99 -9.70 35.90
C GLU A 306 -36.36 -9.26 35.36
N MET A 307 -36.43 -8.95 34.07
CA MET A 307 -37.69 -8.53 33.44
C MET A 307 -38.70 -9.68 33.34
N GLN A 308 -38.26 -10.93 33.16
CA GLN A 308 -39.16 -12.09 33.25
C GLN A 308 -39.70 -12.27 34.67
N ASP A 309 -38.87 -12.17 35.69
CA ASP A 309 -39.29 -12.26 37.10
C ASP A 309 -40.30 -11.16 37.46
N GLU A 310 -40.09 -9.93 36.98
CA GLU A 310 -41.05 -8.83 37.14
C GLU A 310 -42.38 -9.11 36.45
N ILE A 311 -42.36 -9.64 35.22
CA ILE A 311 -43.56 -10.02 34.48
C ILE A 311 -44.32 -11.15 35.18
N GLU A 312 -43.63 -12.19 35.64
CA GLU A 312 -44.23 -13.30 36.39
C GLU A 312 -44.86 -12.83 37.69
N THR A 313 -44.17 -11.95 38.43
CA THR A 313 -44.70 -11.33 39.65
C THR A 313 -45.96 -10.52 39.35
N PHE A 314 -45.95 -9.72 38.28
CA PHE A 314 -47.12 -8.94 37.86
C PHE A 314 -48.30 -9.82 37.42
N GLN A 315 -48.04 -10.93 36.73
CA GLN A 315 -49.07 -11.87 36.29
C GLN A 315 -49.63 -12.71 37.45
N GLY A 316 -48.81 -13.09 38.43
CA GLY A 316 -49.20 -13.81 39.64
C GLY A 316 -50.00 -12.97 40.65
N CYS A 317 -49.96 -11.63 40.54
CA CYS A 317 -50.78 -10.71 41.34
C CYS A 317 -52.15 -10.37 40.70
N ARG A 318 -52.57 -11.04 39.61
CA ARG A 318 -53.93 -10.89 39.08
C ARG A 318 -54.95 -11.66 39.96
N PRO A 319 -56.00 -11.00 40.50
CA PRO A 319 -57.00 -11.62 41.37
C PRO A 319 -57.91 -12.63 40.68
#